data_AF-A0A536PTL9-F1
#
_entry.id   AF-A0A536PTL9-F1
#
_cell.length_a   1.000
_cell.length_b   1.000
_cell.length_c   1.000
_cell.angle_alpha   90.00
_cell.angle_beta   90.00
_cell.angle_gamma   90.00
#
_symmetry.space_group_name_H-M   'P 1'
#
loop_
_entity.id
_entity.type
_entity.pdbx_description
1 polymer ?
#
loop_
_entity_poly.entity_id
_entity_poly.type
_entity_poly.pdbx_seq_one_letter_code
_entity_poly.pdbx_strand_id
1 'polypeptide(L)'
;MIDPVLEEVIGATLDGIVQEMQNALFRTGYSTVIRESQDASCALLDPGGWLAAQHVVLALHMGAFPAAVAGTLARYPPATLREGDAFIVNHPYEGGVPHAPDMAVITPVFADGELAGFSASMAHKSDIGGPVPGSCSGQALETFNEGVHFPPVLYERGGRRVGELDRILAANSRTPEVVVGDLHGQVGACR
;
A
#
# COMPACT_ATOMS: atom_id res chain seq x y z
N MET A 1 -0.05 -8.73 32.35
CA MET A 1 1.29 -8.16 32.08
C MET A 1 2.00 -9.19 31.23
N ILE A 2 2.39 -8.83 30.01
CA ILE A 2 3.14 -9.71 29.11
C ILE A 2 4.58 -9.83 29.65
N ASP A 3 5.25 -10.96 29.44
CA ASP A 3 6.67 -11.11 29.77
C ASP A 3 7.48 -10.09 28.94
N PRO A 4 8.26 -9.18 29.56
CA PRO A 4 9.00 -8.15 28.84
C PRO A 4 10.03 -8.72 27.86
N VAL A 5 10.57 -9.92 28.10
CA VAL A 5 11.48 -10.56 27.15
C VAL A 5 10.71 -11.00 25.91
N LEU A 6 9.54 -11.61 26.10
CA LEU A 6 8.69 -12.02 25.00
C LEU A 6 8.18 -10.82 24.18
N GLU A 7 7.79 -9.73 24.84
CA GLU A 7 7.36 -8.50 24.18
C GLU A 7 8.46 -7.95 23.26
N GLU A 8 9.69 -7.86 23.75
CA GLU A 8 10.84 -7.39 22.96
C GLU A 8 11.16 -8.33 21.79
N VAL A 9 11.10 -9.66 22.00
CA VAL A 9 11.32 -10.64 20.94
C VAL A 9 10.26 -10.51 19.84
N ILE A 10 8.99 -10.31 20.20
CA ILE A 10 7.90 -10.11 19.23
C ILE A 10 8.10 -8.78 18.49
N GLY A 11 8.37 -7.68 19.20
CA GLY A 11 8.60 -6.36 18.60
C GLY A 11 9.73 -6.38 17.59
N ALA A 12 10.90 -6.89 17.98
CA ALA A 12 12.06 -7.01 17.10
C ALA A 12 11.80 -7.94 15.89
N THR A 13 10.99 -8.98 16.06
CA THR A 13 10.60 -9.88 14.96
C THR A 13 9.71 -9.15 13.95
N LEU A 14 8.70 -8.40 14.42
CA LEU A 14 7.82 -7.62 13.55
C LEU A 14 8.60 -6.53 12.80
N ASP A 15 9.51 -5.84 13.47
CA ASP A 15 10.39 -4.85 12.84
C ASP A 15 11.28 -5.47 11.77
N GLY A 16 11.84 -6.65 12.04
CA GLY A 16 12.62 -7.41 11.07
C GLY A 16 11.80 -7.80 9.83
N ILE A 17 10.57 -8.28 10.01
CA ILE A 17 9.66 -8.61 8.91
C ILE A 17 9.40 -7.37 8.05
N VAL A 18 9.05 -6.23 8.65
CA VAL A 18 8.76 -5.03 7.87
C VAL A 18 10.00 -4.52 7.13
N GLN A 19 11.17 -4.63 7.73
CA GLN A 19 12.43 -4.30 7.07
C GLN A 19 12.70 -5.21 5.86
N GLU A 20 12.41 -6.51 5.96
CA GLU A 20 12.52 -7.44 4.84
C GLU A 20 11.51 -7.14 3.71
N MET A 21 10.26 -6.85 4.07
CA MET A 21 9.22 -6.40 3.12
C MET A 21 9.70 -5.16 2.34
N GLN A 22 10.21 -4.16 3.05
CA GLN A 22 10.72 -2.92 2.46
C GLN A 22 11.92 -3.18 1.53
N ASN A 23 12.87 -4.00 1.96
CA ASN A 23 14.02 -4.37 1.14
C ASN A 23 13.61 -5.15 -0.12
N ALA A 24 12.60 -6.02 -0.01
CA ALA A 24 12.04 -6.73 -1.15
C ALA A 24 11.39 -5.75 -2.14
N LEU A 25 10.62 -4.77 -1.64
CA LEU A 25 10.02 -3.73 -2.47
C LEU A 25 11.07 -2.92 -3.23
N PHE A 26 12.13 -2.45 -2.56
CA PHE A 26 13.19 -1.68 -3.23
C PHE A 26 13.91 -2.48 -4.31
N ARG A 27 14.14 -3.79 -4.10
CA ARG A 27 14.78 -4.65 -5.11
C ARG A 27 13.88 -5.00 -6.29
N THR A 28 12.56 -4.98 -6.09
CA THR A 28 11.58 -5.35 -7.12
C THR A 28 10.90 -4.14 -7.77
N GLY A 29 11.18 -2.93 -7.30
CA GLY A 29 10.74 -1.68 -7.90
C GLY A 29 11.26 -1.50 -9.33
N TYR A 30 10.35 -1.10 -10.22
CA TYR A 30 10.63 -0.80 -11.62
C TYR A 30 11.10 0.65 -11.76
N SER A 31 10.49 1.58 -11.02
CA SER A 31 10.87 2.99 -11.03
C SER A 31 12.14 3.25 -10.23
N THR A 32 12.87 4.29 -10.64
CA THR A 32 13.95 4.84 -9.81
C THR A 32 13.43 5.47 -8.53
N VAL A 33 12.14 5.87 -8.49
CA VAL A 33 11.45 6.38 -7.29
C VAL A 33 11.48 5.33 -6.18
N ILE A 34 11.07 4.10 -6.48
CA ILE A 34 11.10 3.01 -5.50
C ILE A 34 12.53 2.45 -5.34
N ARG A 35 13.23 2.16 -6.45
CA ARG A 35 14.50 1.42 -6.39
C ARG A 35 15.68 2.23 -5.86
N GLU A 36 15.79 3.49 -6.26
CA GLU A 36 16.96 4.33 -5.98
C GLU A 36 16.66 5.39 -4.91
N SER A 37 15.53 6.10 -5.05
CA SER A 37 15.11 7.14 -4.10
C SER A 37 14.46 6.56 -2.83
N GLN A 38 14.05 5.29 -2.87
CA GLN A 38 13.46 4.56 -1.75
C GLN A 38 12.19 5.22 -1.20
N ASP A 39 11.40 5.83 -2.10
CA ASP A 39 10.15 6.50 -1.77
C ASP A 39 9.00 5.49 -1.64
N ALA A 40 9.08 4.69 -0.57
CA ALA A 40 8.05 3.77 -0.13
C ALA A 40 8.19 3.48 1.37
N SER A 41 7.11 3.03 2.00
CA SER A 41 7.10 2.46 3.35
C SER A 41 6.37 1.11 3.35
N CYS A 42 6.68 0.27 4.33
CA CYS A 42 5.93 -0.94 4.65
C CYS A 42 5.48 -0.91 6.11
N ALA A 43 4.40 -1.62 6.40
CA ALA A 43 3.82 -1.70 7.74
C ALA A 43 3.09 -3.02 7.97
N LEU A 44 3.03 -3.41 9.24
CA LEU A 44 2.13 -4.41 9.78
C LEU A 44 1.12 -3.73 10.69
N LEU A 45 -0.14 -4.11 10.57
CA LEU A 45 -1.24 -3.60 11.37
C LEU A 45 -1.99 -4.74 12.04
N ASP A 46 -2.57 -4.47 13.21
CA ASP A 46 -3.41 -5.40 13.94
C ASP A 46 -4.77 -5.62 13.24
N PRO A 47 -5.63 -6.55 13.71
CA PRO A 47 -6.94 -6.80 13.11
C PRO A 47 -7.89 -5.58 13.12
N GLY A 48 -7.66 -4.61 14.02
CA GLY A 48 -8.41 -3.35 14.07
C GLY A 48 -7.88 -2.29 13.11
N GLY A 49 -6.76 -2.55 12.43
CA GLY A 49 -6.09 -1.59 11.55
C GLY A 49 -5.19 -0.60 12.28
N TRP A 50 -4.79 -0.89 13.51
CA TRP A 50 -3.79 -0.09 14.23
C TRP A 50 -2.39 -0.54 13.87
N LEU A 51 -1.47 0.41 13.77
CA LEU A 51 -0.10 0.13 13.43
C LEU A 51 0.58 -0.71 14.53
N ALA A 52 1.09 -1.88 14.14
CA ALA A 52 1.83 -2.79 15.04
C ALA A 52 3.34 -2.65 14.86
N ALA A 53 3.81 -2.55 13.60
CA ALA A 53 5.21 -2.30 13.26
C ALA A 53 5.32 -1.58 11.92
N GLN A 54 6.40 -0.85 11.72
CA GLN A 54 6.64 -0.13 10.47
C GLN A 54 8.13 0.07 10.23
N HIS A 55 8.52 0.05 8.95
CA HIS A 55 9.80 0.58 8.50
C HIS A 55 9.47 1.74 7.58
N VAL A 56 9.79 2.94 8.07
CA VAL A 56 9.34 4.19 7.48
C VAL A 56 10.52 4.96 6.98
N VAL A 57 10.56 5.14 5.66
CA VAL A 57 11.44 6.13 5.04
C VAL A 57 10.83 7.53 5.16
N LEU A 58 9.49 7.65 5.16
CA LEU A 58 8.77 8.92 5.18
C LEU A 58 7.71 9.01 6.29
N ALA A 59 7.92 9.91 7.26
CA ALA A 59 7.02 10.10 8.42
C ALA A 59 5.55 10.31 8.06
N LEU A 60 5.29 10.83 6.85
CA LEU A 60 3.96 11.03 6.28
C LEU A 60 3.12 9.74 6.21
N HIS A 61 3.76 8.58 5.98
CA HIS A 61 3.06 7.29 5.83
C HIS A 61 2.50 6.75 7.16
N MET A 62 3.01 7.21 8.31
CA MET A 62 2.66 6.67 9.63
C MET A 62 1.16 6.82 9.95
N GLY A 63 0.56 7.97 9.63
CA GLY A 63 -0.87 8.20 9.81
C GLY A 63 -1.73 7.64 8.67
N ALA A 64 -1.13 7.43 7.50
CA ALA A 64 -1.84 7.04 6.30
C ALA A 64 -2.18 5.53 6.28
N PHE A 65 -1.31 4.67 6.83
CA PHE A 65 -1.59 3.23 6.89
C PHE A 65 -2.87 2.88 7.67
N PRO A 66 -3.07 3.34 8.93
CA PRO A 66 -4.31 3.07 9.65
C PRO A 66 -5.55 3.63 8.93
N ALA A 67 -5.43 4.81 8.32
CA ALA A 67 -6.52 5.43 7.56
C ALA A 67 -6.89 4.61 6.31
N ALA A 68 -5.90 4.07 5.60
CA ALA A 68 -6.09 3.27 4.40
C ALA A 68 -6.75 1.91 4.74
N VAL A 69 -6.33 1.28 5.84
CA VAL A 69 -6.98 0.06 6.35
C VAL A 69 -8.41 0.35 6.81
N ALA A 70 -8.64 1.44 7.54
CA ALA A 70 -9.98 1.84 7.97
C ALA A 70 -10.92 2.09 6.78
N GLY A 71 -10.45 2.80 5.74
CA GLY A 71 -11.19 3.00 4.50
C GLY A 71 -11.52 1.69 3.78
N THR A 72 -10.54 0.77 3.73
CA THR A 72 -10.74 -0.57 3.17
C THR A 72 -11.79 -1.34 3.95
N LEU A 73 -11.73 -1.33 5.29
CA LEU A 73 -12.70 -2.02 6.15
C LEU A 73 -14.10 -1.42 6.10
N ALA A 74 -14.22 -0.11 5.88
CA ALA A 74 -15.51 0.55 5.67
C ALA A 74 -16.20 0.03 4.39
N ARG A 75 -15.43 -0.30 3.35
CA ARG A 75 -15.96 -0.83 2.08
C ARG A 75 -16.07 -2.35 2.06
N TYR A 76 -15.13 -3.04 2.70
CA TYR A 76 -14.99 -4.50 2.75
C TYR A 76 -14.92 -4.94 4.22
N PRO A 77 -16.08 -5.23 4.85
CA PRO A 77 -16.11 -5.66 6.24
C PRO A 77 -15.25 -6.91 6.48
N PRO A 78 -14.67 -7.12 7.68
CA PRO A 78 -13.77 -8.24 7.97
C PRO A 78 -14.31 -9.62 7.54
N ALA A 79 -15.61 -9.86 7.72
CA ALA A 79 -16.28 -11.11 7.33
C ALA A 79 -16.28 -11.39 5.81
N THR A 80 -15.91 -10.42 4.99
CA THR A 80 -15.85 -10.54 3.52
C THR A 80 -14.43 -10.72 2.99
N LEU A 81 -13.43 -10.51 3.85
CA LEU A 81 -12.02 -10.65 3.51
C LEU A 81 -11.66 -12.13 3.36
N ARG A 82 -10.68 -12.41 2.50
CA ARG A 82 -10.16 -13.75 2.27
C ARG A 82 -8.65 -13.72 2.24
N GLU A 83 -8.04 -14.83 2.65
CA GLU A 83 -6.61 -15.02 2.48
C GLU A 83 -6.23 -14.88 1.00
N GLY A 84 -5.14 -14.15 0.74
CA GLY A 84 -4.68 -13.83 -0.61
C GLY A 84 -5.47 -12.69 -1.29
N ASP A 85 -6.42 -12.05 -0.62
CA ASP A 85 -6.96 -10.79 -1.12
C ASP A 85 -5.89 -9.69 -1.06
N ALA A 86 -5.96 -8.72 -1.96
CA ALA A 86 -5.18 -7.49 -1.88
C ALA A 86 -6.05 -6.32 -2.34
N PHE A 87 -5.89 -5.16 -1.71
CA PHE A 87 -6.63 -3.94 -2.01
C PHE A 87 -5.66 -2.84 -2.39
N ILE A 88 -6.09 -1.94 -3.27
CA ILE A 88 -5.37 -0.71 -3.59
C ILE A 88 -6.20 0.51 -3.22
N VAL A 89 -5.51 1.57 -2.78
CA VAL A 89 -6.13 2.86 -2.49
C VAL A 89 -5.10 3.99 -2.63
N ASN A 90 -5.48 5.07 -3.29
CA ASN A 90 -4.75 6.35 -3.26
C ASN A 90 -5.66 7.56 -3.05
N HIS A 91 -6.98 7.35 -2.94
CA HIS A 91 -7.93 8.44 -2.76
C HIS A 91 -7.73 9.12 -1.38
N PRO A 92 -7.45 10.43 -1.33
CA PRO A 92 -7.05 11.10 -0.09
C PRO A 92 -8.16 11.13 0.97
N TYR A 93 -9.43 11.17 0.55
CA TYR A 93 -10.56 11.21 1.48
C TYR A 93 -11.10 9.84 1.89
N GLU A 94 -10.91 8.81 1.06
CA GLU A 94 -11.46 7.47 1.34
C GLU A 94 -10.41 6.54 1.95
N GLY A 95 -9.12 6.80 1.71
CA GLY A 95 -8.01 6.04 2.30
C GLY A 95 -7.04 6.86 3.14
N GLY A 96 -7.24 8.17 3.30
CA GLY A 96 -6.33 9.03 4.08
C GLY A 96 -4.89 9.07 3.53
N VAL A 97 -4.73 8.76 2.25
CA VAL A 97 -3.44 8.73 1.56
C VAL A 97 -2.96 10.17 1.32
N PRO A 98 -1.67 10.48 1.50
CA PRO A 98 -1.20 11.87 1.55
C PRO A 98 -1.36 12.66 0.25
N HIS A 99 -1.21 12.00 -0.91
CA HIS A 99 -1.47 12.58 -2.23
C HIS A 99 -1.68 11.47 -3.25
N ALA A 100 -2.27 11.81 -4.40
CA ALA A 100 -2.68 10.83 -5.39
C ALA A 100 -1.54 9.90 -5.88
N PRO A 101 -0.29 10.39 -6.09
CA PRO A 101 0.80 9.49 -6.50
C PRO A 101 1.20 8.41 -5.48
N ASP A 102 0.92 8.59 -4.19
CA ASP A 102 1.16 7.54 -3.22
C ASP A 102 0.04 6.52 -3.32
N MET A 103 0.37 5.26 -3.53
CA MET A 103 -0.63 4.20 -3.59
C MET A 103 -0.37 3.18 -2.51
N ALA A 104 -1.36 2.97 -1.64
CA ALA A 104 -1.34 1.90 -0.66
C ALA A 104 -1.77 0.57 -1.29
N VAL A 105 -1.07 -0.49 -0.92
CA VAL A 105 -1.50 -1.88 -1.03
C VAL A 105 -1.78 -2.39 0.37
N ILE A 106 -2.93 -3.05 0.56
CA ILE A 106 -3.35 -3.63 1.84
C ILE A 106 -3.72 -5.09 1.60
N THR A 107 -3.11 -6.00 2.37
CA THR A 107 -3.35 -7.44 2.29
C THR A 107 -3.74 -7.94 3.69
N PRO A 108 -4.90 -8.57 3.88
CA PRO A 108 -5.25 -9.19 5.15
C PRO A 108 -4.39 -10.43 5.38
N VAL A 109 -3.91 -10.57 6.61
CA VAL A 109 -3.13 -11.72 7.08
C VAL A 109 -4.02 -12.60 7.93
N PHE A 110 -4.05 -13.90 7.64
CA PHE A 110 -4.84 -14.88 8.38
C PHE A 110 -3.93 -15.85 9.14
N ALA A 111 -4.33 -16.24 10.34
CA ALA A 111 -3.72 -17.31 11.11
C ALA A 111 -4.82 -18.20 11.67
N ASP A 112 -4.70 -19.52 11.49
CA ASP A 112 -5.70 -20.51 11.93
C ASP A 112 -7.14 -20.22 11.47
N GLY A 113 -7.28 -19.57 10.31
CA GLY A 113 -8.58 -19.19 9.73
C GLY A 113 -9.19 -17.90 10.28
N GLU A 114 -8.51 -17.20 11.19
CA GLU A 114 -8.92 -15.92 11.75
C GLU A 114 -8.07 -14.77 11.19
N LEU A 115 -8.65 -13.57 11.11
CA LEU A 115 -7.93 -12.36 10.71
C LEU A 115 -6.92 -11.98 11.80
N ALA A 116 -5.63 -12.13 11.50
CA ALA A 116 -4.54 -11.83 12.41
C ALA A 116 -4.03 -10.38 12.28
N GLY A 117 -4.31 -9.73 11.15
CA GLY A 117 -3.92 -8.34 10.91
C GLY A 117 -3.84 -8.01 9.43
N PHE A 118 -3.03 -7.01 9.09
CA PHE A 118 -2.79 -6.58 7.72
C PHE A 118 -1.30 -6.34 7.48
N SER A 119 -0.82 -6.74 6.32
CA SER A 119 0.42 -6.23 5.74
C SER A 119 0.06 -5.12 4.77
N ALA A 120 0.86 -4.05 4.78
CA ALA A 120 0.64 -2.91 3.92
C ALA A 120 1.95 -2.35 3.38
N SER A 121 1.88 -1.79 2.18
CA SER A 121 2.92 -0.96 1.60
C SER A 121 2.31 0.30 1.02
N MET A 122 3.07 1.38 0.99
CA MET A 122 2.69 2.63 0.35
C MET A 122 3.90 3.09 -0.45
N ALA A 123 3.72 3.34 -1.73
CA ALA A 123 4.82 3.71 -2.60
C ALA A 123 4.38 4.77 -3.61
N HIS A 124 5.29 5.71 -3.83
CA HIS A 124 5.11 6.82 -4.73
C HIS A 124 5.19 6.36 -6.19
N LYS A 125 4.22 6.74 -7.01
CA LYS A 125 4.16 6.41 -8.44
C LYS A 125 4.75 7.51 -9.30
N SER A 126 5.56 7.11 -10.29
CA SER A 126 6.24 8.06 -11.18
C SER A 126 5.30 8.90 -12.06
N ASP A 127 4.15 8.34 -12.46
CA ASP A 127 3.12 9.03 -13.25
C ASP A 127 1.77 8.29 -13.11
N ILE A 128 0.76 8.97 -12.60
CA ILE A 128 -0.63 8.46 -12.50
C ILE A 128 -1.61 9.28 -13.35
N GLY A 129 -1.09 9.98 -14.37
CA GLY A 129 -1.86 10.87 -15.23
C GLY A 129 -1.79 12.33 -14.80
N GLY A 130 -2.90 13.05 -14.94
CA GLY A 130 -2.97 14.50 -14.67
C GLY A 130 -2.52 15.37 -15.85
N PRO A 131 -2.53 16.71 -15.68
CA PRO A 131 -2.38 17.67 -16.77
C PRO A 131 -0.94 17.80 -17.30
N VAL A 132 0.05 17.39 -16.51
CA VAL A 132 1.48 17.50 -16.87
C VAL A 132 2.18 16.15 -16.73
N PRO A 133 3.25 15.88 -17.51
CA PRO A 133 4.06 14.69 -17.33
C PRO A 133 4.77 14.67 -15.97
N GLY A 134 4.83 13.49 -15.36
CA GLY A 134 5.48 13.25 -14.08
C GLY A 134 4.47 13.04 -12.95
N SER A 135 4.96 13.09 -11.72
CA SER A 135 4.17 12.70 -10.56
C SER A 135 3.12 13.72 -10.14
N CYS A 136 3.55 14.96 -9.87
CA CYS A 136 2.71 15.97 -9.23
C CYS A 136 2.65 17.23 -10.10
N SER A 137 1.45 17.71 -10.40
CA SER A 137 1.26 19.03 -11.00
C SER A 137 1.33 20.11 -9.93
N GLY A 138 2.36 20.97 -9.96
CA GLY A 138 2.43 22.15 -9.10
C GLY A 138 1.35 23.21 -9.37
N GLN A 139 0.53 23.01 -10.41
CA GLN A 139 -0.60 23.86 -10.77
C GLN A 139 -1.96 23.18 -10.57
N ALA A 140 -2.00 22.02 -9.90
CA ALA A 140 -3.27 21.38 -9.55
C ALA A 140 -4.08 22.31 -8.64
N LEU A 141 -5.33 22.60 -9.04
CA LEU A 141 -6.26 23.42 -8.25
C LEU A 141 -7.29 22.56 -7.50
N GLU A 142 -7.48 21.34 -7.96
CA GLU A 142 -8.39 20.35 -7.41
C GLU A 142 -7.82 18.93 -7.59
N THR A 143 -8.29 17.98 -6.79
CA THR A 143 -7.81 16.60 -6.80
C THR A 143 -7.94 15.91 -8.14
N PHE A 144 -8.93 16.30 -8.97
CA PHE A 144 -9.11 15.78 -10.33
C PHE A 144 -7.98 16.16 -11.28
N ASN A 145 -7.14 17.14 -10.92
CA ASN A 145 -5.92 17.49 -11.66
C ASN A 145 -4.71 16.66 -11.23
N GLU A 146 -4.84 15.76 -10.25
CA GLU A 146 -3.71 14.98 -9.72
C GLU A 146 -3.59 13.59 -10.35
N GLY A 147 -4.44 13.27 -11.33
CA GLY A 147 -4.44 11.98 -12.01
C GLY A 147 -5.54 11.05 -11.52
N VAL A 148 -5.34 9.74 -11.69
CA VAL A 148 -6.33 8.73 -11.35
C VAL A 148 -6.40 8.52 -9.84
N HIS A 149 -7.63 8.52 -9.31
CA HIS A 149 -7.90 8.16 -7.93
C HIS A 149 -8.67 6.83 -7.87
N PHE A 150 -8.12 5.90 -7.11
CA PHE A 150 -8.73 4.66 -6.69
C PHE A 150 -9.21 4.83 -5.24
N PRO A 151 -10.54 4.77 -4.99
CA PRO A 151 -11.02 4.48 -3.65
C PRO A 151 -10.57 3.06 -3.25
N PRO A 152 -10.82 2.59 -2.02
CA PRO A 152 -10.54 1.21 -1.65
C PRO A 152 -11.20 0.22 -2.62
N VAL A 153 -10.38 -0.43 -3.45
CA VAL A 153 -10.83 -1.40 -4.44
C VAL A 153 -10.03 -2.69 -4.32
N LEU A 154 -10.74 -3.80 -4.49
CA LEU A 154 -10.11 -5.11 -4.53
C LEU A 154 -9.25 -5.25 -5.80
N TYR A 155 -7.97 -5.51 -5.58
CA TYR A 155 -6.97 -5.71 -6.63
C TYR A 155 -6.64 -7.18 -6.86
N GLU A 156 -6.66 -8.00 -5.81
CA GLU A 156 -6.58 -9.45 -5.94
C GLU A 156 -7.68 -10.13 -5.10
N ARG A 157 -8.28 -11.19 -5.65
CA ARG A 157 -9.23 -12.06 -4.96
C ARG A 157 -8.60 -13.43 -4.79
N GLY A 158 -8.29 -13.85 -3.56
CA GLY A 158 -7.70 -15.18 -3.30
C GLY A 158 -6.47 -15.47 -4.16
N GLY A 159 -5.57 -14.49 -4.26
CA GLY A 159 -4.32 -14.56 -5.03
C GLY A 159 -4.46 -14.37 -6.54
N ARG A 160 -5.67 -14.11 -7.04
CA ARG A 160 -5.93 -13.87 -8.48
C ARG A 160 -6.20 -12.38 -8.71
N ARG A 161 -5.38 -11.78 -9.57
CA ARG A 161 -5.46 -10.36 -9.92
C ARG A 161 -6.70 -9.99 -10.72
N VAL A 162 -7.28 -8.84 -10.40
CA VAL A 162 -8.30 -8.14 -11.17
C VAL A 162 -7.60 -7.31 -12.25
N GLY A 163 -7.39 -7.93 -13.42
CA GLY A 163 -6.58 -7.34 -14.50
C GLY A 163 -7.13 -6.03 -15.07
N GLU A 164 -8.41 -5.73 -14.86
CA GLU A 164 -9.05 -4.49 -15.30
C GLU A 164 -8.45 -3.25 -14.61
N LEU A 165 -8.00 -3.37 -13.36
CA LEU A 165 -7.38 -2.26 -12.64
C LEU A 165 -6.00 -1.92 -13.21
N ASP A 166 -5.21 -2.93 -13.60
CA ASP A 166 -3.95 -2.71 -14.34
C ASP A 166 -4.22 -1.98 -15.65
N ARG A 167 -5.30 -2.34 -16.37
CA ARG A 167 -5.68 -1.68 -17.63
C ARG A 167 -6.07 -0.22 -17.42
N ILE A 168 -6.83 0.09 -16.36
CA ILE A 168 -7.21 1.46 -16.03
C ILE A 168 -5.98 2.28 -15.67
N LEU A 169 -5.11 1.75 -14.80
CA LEU A 169 -3.88 2.43 -14.38
C LEU A 169 -2.95 2.67 -15.58
N ALA A 170 -2.74 1.66 -16.41
CA ALA A 170 -1.92 1.77 -17.62
C ALA A 170 -2.48 2.78 -18.62
N ALA A 171 -3.81 2.85 -18.80
CA ALA A 171 -4.44 3.80 -19.72
C ALA A 171 -4.30 5.26 -19.27
N ASN A 172 -4.03 5.50 -17.99
CA ASN A 172 -3.89 6.84 -17.42
C ASN A 172 -2.44 7.24 -17.15
N SER A 173 -1.47 6.35 -17.39
CA SER A 173 -0.06 6.63 -17.13
C SER A 173 0.73 6.83 -18.41
N ARG A 174 1.69 7.77 -18.39
CA ARG A 174 2.69 7.96 -19.44
C ARG A 174 3.80 6.91 -19.38
N THR A 175 3.94 6.21 -18.25
CA THR A 175 4.93 5.16 -17.99
C THR A 175 4.26 3.87 -17.48
N PRO A 176 3.32 3.28 -18.26
CA PRO A 176 2.42 2.25 -17.77
C PRO A 176 3.14 0.99 -17.25
N GLU A 177 4.17 0.52 -17.95
CA GLU A 177 4.94 -0.67 -17.54
C GLU A 177 5.64 -0.47 -16.19
N VAL A 178 6.14 0.75 -15.94
CA VAL A 178 6.85 1.10 -14.70
C VAL A 178 5.85 1.13 -13.54
N VAL A 179 4.73 1.82 -13.71
CA VAL A 179 3.76 2.07 -12.62
C VAL A 179 3.00 0.80 -12.25
N VAL A 180 2.64 -0.02 -13.25
CA VAL A 180 2.04 -1.34 -13.03
C VAL A 180 3.06 -2.30 -12.43
N GLY A 181 4.31 -2.30 -12.91
CA GLY A 181 5.39 -3.11 -12.34
C GLY A 181 5.67 -2.78 -10.86
N ASP A 182 5.71 -1.49 -10.51
CA ASP A 182 5.83 -1.03 -9.13
C ASP A 182 4.65 -1.51 -8.26
N LEU A 183 3.43 -1.50 -8.80
CA LEU A 183 2.26 -2.01 -8.08
C LEU A 183 2.34 -3.53 -7.84
N HIS A 184 2.83 -4.28 -8.81
CA HIS A 184 3.07 -5.72 -8.64
C HIS A 184 4.15 -5.98 -7.59
N GLY A 185 5.21 -5.19 -7.56
CA GLY A 185 6.25 -5.23 -6.52
C GLY A 185 5.69 -4.97 -5.12
N GLN A 186 4.81 -3.96 -4.97
CA GLN A 186 4.12 -3.69 -3.71
C GLN A 186 3.26 -4.86 -3.23
N VAL A 187 2.47 -5.46 -4.12
CA VAL A 187 1.66 -6.63 -3.78
C VAL A 187 2.54 -7.82 -3.39
N GLY A 188 3.65 -8.02 -4.08
CA GLY A 188 4.63 -9.06 -3.73
C GLY A 188 5.27 -8.84 -2.36
N ALA A 189 5.57 -7.60 -1.99
CA ALA A 189 6.16 -7.25 -0.70
C ALA A 189 5.18 -7.37 0.48
N CYS A 190 3.87 -7.32 0.22
CA CYS A 190 2.83 -7.49 1.23
C CYS A 190 2.40 -8.96 1.44
N ARG A 191 3.12 -9.93 0.88
CA ARG A 191 2.83 -11.37 1.04
C ARG A 191 3.96 -12.06 1.79
#